data_AF-A0A845U958-F1
#
_entry.id   AF-A0A845U958-F1
#
_cell.length_a   1.000
_cell.length_b   1.000
_cell.length_c   1.000
_cell.angle_alpha   90.00
_cell.angle_beta   90.00
_cell.angle_gamma   90.00
#
_symmetry.space_group_name_H-M   'P 1'
#
loop_
_entity.id
_entity.type
_entity.pdbx_description
1 polymer ?
#
loop_
_entity_poly.entity_id
_entity_poly.type
_entity_poly.pdbx_seq_one_letter_code
_entity_poly.pdbx_strand_id
1 'polypeptide(L)' 'MSNNTGKVMNYLLIFSITPIVALIVYISLLMFGINIGVIYILYMVLLILFIKLILAGVLAGVSKLTGYPLLMER' A
#
# COMPACT_ATOMS: atom_id res chain seq x y z
N MET A 1 -3.71 -25.07 -0.80
CA MET A 1 -2.85 -23.89 -0.98
C MET A 1 -1.97 -23.77 0.26
N SER A 2 -0.64 -23.65 0.15
CA SER A 2 0.18 -23.48 1.34
C SER A 2 -0.24 -22.16 2.04
N ASN A 3 -0.29 -22.15 3.37
CA ASN A 3 -0.74 -20.99 4.15
C ASN A 3 0.05 -19.70 3.84
N ASN A 4 1.23 -19.82 3.23
CA ASN A 4 2.05 -18.69 2.80
C ASN A 4 1.57 -18.04 1.50
N THR A 5 1.04 -18.81 0.53
CA THR A 5 0.57 -18.26 -0.76
C THR A 5 -0.66 -17.36 -0.57
N GLY A 6 -1.57 -17.73 0.35
CA GLY A 6 -2.75 -16.91 0.67
C GLY A 6 -2.40 -15.59 1.33
N LYS A 7 -1.41 -15.58 2.24
CA LYS A 7 -0.94 -14.36 2.92
C LYS A 7 -0.30 -13.36 1.95
N VAL A 8 0.51 -13.84 1.01
CA VAL A 8 1.12 -12.99 -0.05
C VAL A 8 0.04 -12.39 -0.95
N MET A 9 -0.98 -13.17 -1.32
CA MET A 9 -2.09 -12.69 -2.15
C MET A 9 -2.90 -11.60 -1.46
N ASN A 10 -3.23 -11.78 -0.17
CA ASN A 10 -3.93 -10.75 0.62
C ASN A 10 -3.09 -9.48 0.77
N TYR A 11 -1.77 -9.62 0.94
CA TYR A 11 -0.89 -8.46 1.05
C TYR A 11 -0.84 -7.66 -0.25
N LEU A 12 -0.79 -8.34 -1.41
CA LEU A 12 -0.84 -7.69 -2.72
C LEU A 12 -2.17 -6.96 -2.97
N LEU A 13 -3.29 -7.56 -2.55
CA LEU A 13 -4.61 -6.93 -2.63
C LEU A 13 -4.68 -5.66 -1.76
N ILE A 14 -4.15 -5.70 -0.54
CA ILE A 14 -4.12 -4.51 0.34
C ILE A 14 -3.19 -3.43 -0.22
N PHE A 15 -2.11 -3.82 -0.90
CA PHE A 15 -1.18 -2.89 -1.53
C PHE A 15 -1.82 -2.16 -2.71
N SER A 16 -2.57 -2.88 -3.56
CA SER A 16 -3.21 -2.36 -4.79
C SER A 16 -4.42 -1.45 -4.55
N ILE A 17 -5.05 -1.48 -3.37
CA ILE A 17 -6.11 -0.53 -3.01
C ILE A 17 -5.60 0.91 -3.04
N THR A 18 -4.36 1.16 -2.64
CA THR A 18 -3.77 2.50 -2.54
C THR A 18 -3.78 3.28 -3.88
N PRO A 19 -3.25 2.76 -5.00
CA PRO A 19 -3.31 3.46 -6.28
C PRO A 19 -4.74 3.60 -6.82
N ILE A 20 -5.62 2.65 -6.54
CA ILE A 20 -7.04 2.72 -6.94
C ILE A 20 -7.75 3.88 -6.23
N VAL A 21 -7.57 3.99 -4.91
CA VAL A 21 -8.14 5.09 -4.13
C VAL A 21 -7.59 6.44 -4.60
N ALA A 22 -6.28 6.53 -4.87
CA ALA A 22 -5.69 7.75 -5.41
C ALA A 22 -6.29 8.15 -6.78
N LEU A 23 -6.56 7.17 -7.64
CA LEU A 23 -7.21 7.39 -8.94
C LEU A 23 -8.67 7.86 -8.80
N ILE A 24 -9.43 7.29 -7.87
CA ILE A 24 -10.80 7.72 -7.56
C ILE A 24 -10.81 9.17 -7.04
N VAL A 25 -9.89 9.51 -6.14
CA VAL A 25 -9.75 10.87 -5.61
C VAL A 25 -9.39 11.84 -6.73
N TYR A 26 -8.48 11.48 -7.63
CA TYR A 26 -8.13 12.31 -8.78
C TYR A 26 -9.33 12.60 -9.68
N ILE A 27 -10.08 11.56 -10.07
CA ILE A 27 -11.28 11.71 -10.91
C ILE A 27 -12.31 12.59 -10.20
N SER A 28 -12.46 12.42 -8.89
CA SER A 28 -13.36 13.24 -8.08
C SER A 28 -12.95 14.72 -8.12
N LEU A 29 -11.67 15.03 -7.88
CA LEU A 29 -11.14 16.40 -7.92
C LEU A 29 -11.29 17.04 -9.31
N LEU A 30 -11.11 16.25 -10.37
CA LEU A 30 -11.34 16.68 -11.74
C LEU A 30 -12.82 17.06 -11.98
N MET A 31 -13.77 16.29 -11.45
CA MET A 31 -15.20 16.62 -11.52
C MET A 31 -15.58 17.90 -10.76
N PHE A 32 -14.82 18.26 -9.72
CA PHE A 32 -14.97 19.53 -9.00
C PHE A 32 -14.21 20.70 -9.64
N GLY A 33 -13.59 20.52 -10.81
CA GLY A 33 -12.84 21.56 -11.53
C GLY A 33 -11.44 21.85 -10.95
N ILE A 34 -10.95 21.02 -10.03
CA ILE A 34 -9.62 21.15 -9.45
C ILE A 34 -8.63 20.40 -10.33
N ASN A 35 -7.86 21.13 -11.11
CA ASN A 35 -6.88 20.55 -12.04
C ASN A 35 -5.53 20.35 -11.35
N ILE A 36 -5.28 19.12 -10.88
CA ILE A 36 -3.99 18.71 -10.34
C ILE A 36 -3.23 17.99 -11.45
N GLY A 37 -1.98 18.40 -11.68
CA GLY A 37 -1.14 17.75 -12.67
C GLY A 37 -0.95 16.25 -12.36
N VAL A 38 -1.15 15.39 -13.36
CA VAL A 38 -1.02 13.93 -13.24
C VAL A 38 0.33 13.52 -12.64
N ILE A 39 1.40 14.26 -12.96
CA ILE A 39 2.76 14.06 -12.42
C ILE A 39 2.78 14.15 -10.89
N TYR A 40 2.04 15.10 -10.31
CA TYR A 40 1.99 15.30 -8.86
C TYR A 40 1.31 14.13 -8.15
N ILE A 41 0.23 13.61 -8.73
CA ILE A 41 -0.49 12.45 -8.19
C ILE A 41 0.36 11.20 -8.31
N LEU A 42 1.02 11.02 -9.45
CA LEU A 42 1.94 9.89 -9.66
C LEU A 42 3.07 9.91 -8.63
N TYR A 43 3.64 11.09 -8.36
CA TYR A 43 4.68 11.27 -7.34
C TYR A 43 4.17 10.92 -5.94
N MET A 44 2.99 11.42 -5.56
CA MET A 44 2.37 11.10 -4.27
C MET A 44 2.06 9.61 -4.12
N VAL A 45 1.57 8.96 -5.17
CA VAL A 45 1.33 7.51 -5.16
C VAL A 45 2.64 6.75 -4.96
N LEU A 46 3.70 7.08 -5.71
CA LEU A 46 5.01 6.43 -5.55
C LEU A 46 5.58 6.63 -4.15
N LEU A 47 5.47 7.84 -3.59
CA LEU A 47 5.91 8.13 -2.22
C LEU A 47 5.19 7.25 -1.19
N ILE A 48 3.86 7.15 -1.29
CA ILE A 48 3.06 6.33 -0.36
C ILE A 48 3.41 4.84 -0.50
N LEU A 49 3.57 4.35 -1.74
CA LEU A 49 3.97 2.96 -1.97
C LEU A 49 5.37 2.67 -1.43
N PHE A 50 6.30 3.62 -1.56
CA PHE A 50 7.65 3.52 -1.02
C PHE A 50 7.65 3.43 0.52
N ILE A 51 6.90 4.30 1.19
CA ILE A 51 6.76 4.27 2.65
C ILE A 51 6.14 2.94 3.12
N LYS A 52 5.10 2.46 2.44
CA LYS A 52 4.49 1.14 2.74
C LYS A 52 5.50 0.01 2.61
N LEU A 53 6.36 0.04 1.60
CA LEU A 53 7.38 -0.99 1.37
C LEU A 53 8.45 -0.98 2.48
N ILE A 54 8.89 0.20 2.91
CA ILE A 54 9.80 0.34 4.06
C ILE A 54 9.14 -0.19 5.34
N LEU A 55 7.91 0.23 5.64
CA LEU A 55 7.17 -0.25 6.81
C LEU A 55 6.99 -1.77 6.78
N ALA A 56 6.67 -2.35 5.63
CA ALA A 56 6.58 -3.80 5.44
C ALA A 56 7.90 -4.50 5.79
N GLY A 57 9.01 -3.96 5.26
CA GLY A 57 10.34 -4.49 5.52
C GLY A 57 10.74 -4.39 6.99
N VAL A 58 10.45 -3.26 7.64
CA VAL A 58 10.71 -3.05 9.07
C VAL A 58 9.87 -4.01 9.91
N LEU A 59 8.57 -4.14 9.65
CA LEU A 59 7.69 -5.05 10.39
C LEU A 59 8.14 -6.51 10.23
N ALA A 60 8.53 -6.93 9.02
CA ALA A 60 9.05 -8.27 8.75
C ALA A 60 10.41 -8.50 9.44
N GLY A 61 11.30 -7.51 9.42
CA GLY A 61 12.60 -7.56 10.08
C GLY A 61 12.49 -7.64 11.60
N VAL A 62 11.66 -6.78 12.19
CA VAL A 62 11.41 -6.76 13.65
C VAL A 62 10.73 -8.05 14.09
N SER A 63 9.75 -8.56 13.34
CA SER A 63 9.08 -9.83 13.69
C SER A 63 10.05 -11.02 13.69
N LYS A 64 11.02 -11.05 12.77
CA LYS A 64 12.09 -12.06 12.78
C LYS A 64 13.04 -11.89 13.96
N LEU A 65 13.29 -10.66 14.41
CA LEU A 65 14.26 -10.36 15.46
C LEU A 65 13.70 -10.62 16.87
N THR A 66 12.42 -10.33 17.10
CA THR A 66 11.79 -10.43 18.43
C THR A 66 11.10 -11.77 18.66
N GLY A 67 10.93 -12.60 17.63
CA GLY A 67 10.19 -13.88 17.72
C GLY A 67 8.69 -13.70 17.90
N TYR A 68 8.19 -12.47 17.98
CA TYR A 68 6.76 -12.16 18.05
C TYR A 68 6.20 -11.97 16.64
N PRO A 69 5.09 -12.65 16.29
CA PRO A 69 4.37 -12.38 15.05
C PRO A 69 3.68 -11.02 15.19
N LEU A 70 4.36 -9.94 14.81
CA LEU A 70 3.77 -8.59 14.77
C LEU A 70 2.72 -8.45 13.65
N LEU A 71 2.72 -9.39 12.70
CA LEU A 71 1.61 -9.65 11.79
C LEU A 71 0.75 -10.79 12.37
N MET A 72 0.16 -10.53 13.54
CA MET A 72 -0.77 -11.47 14.15
C MET A 72 -2.02 -11.54 13.28
N GLU A 73 -2.30 -12.76 12.83
CA GLU A 73 -3.49 -13.17 12.10
C GLU A 73 -4.76 -12.55 12.70
N ARG A 74 -5.44 -11.76 11.88
CA ARG A 74 -6.90 -11.76 11.84
C ARG A 74 -7.34 -12.01 10.41
#